data_AF-A0A2T6GH47-F1
#
_entry.id   AF-A0A2T6GH47-F1
#
_cell.length_a   1.000
_cell.length_b   1.000
_cell.length_c   1.000
_cell.angle_alpha   90.00
_cell.angle_beta   90.00
_cell.angle_gamma   90.00
#
_symmetry.space_group_name_H-M   'P 1'
#
loop_
_entity.id
_entity.type
_entity.pdbx_description
1 polymer ?
#
loop_
_entity_poly.entity_id
_entity_poly.type
_entity_poly.pdbx_seq_one_letter_code
_entity_poly.pdbx_strand_id
1 'polypeptide(L)' 'MPEERTVTIPAREQHGGLDSITVTLPWVCRQCGAPRGEPYRIWSWDGSRQLAVDGWNNPCGHVELYCEVRRDIEEVQP' A
#
# COMPACT_ATOMS: atom_id res chain seq x y z
N MET A 1 -19.05 -8.24 1.00
CA MET A 1 -18.06 -7.14 0.92
C MET A 1 -16.70 -7.79 1.10
N PRO A 2 -15.66 -7.39 0.35
CA PRO A 2 -14.30 -7.90 0.57
C PRO A 2 -13.86 -7.61 2.01
N GLU A 3 -12.99 -8.47 2.55
CA GLU A 3 -12.33 -8.20 3.84
C GLU A 3 -11.61 -6.85 3.75
N GLU A 4 -11.63 -6.07 4.82
CA GLU A 4 -10.88 -4.82 4.90
C GLU A 4 -9.66 -5.01 5.80
N ARG A 5 -8.53 -4.41 5.41
CA ARG A 5 -7.33 -4.39 6.24
C ARG A 5 -6.71 -3.01 6.28
N THR A 6 -6.09 -2.74 7.42
CA THR A 6 -5.40 -1.49 7.69
C THR A 6 -3.90 -1.69 7.50
N VAL A 7 -3.29 -0.86 6.65
CA VAL A 7 -1.85 -0.90 6.34
C VAL A 7 -1.25 0.50 6.37
N THR A 8 0.05 0.57 6.65
CA THR A 8 0.83 1.79 6.62
C THR A 8 1.67 1.84 5.35
N ILE A 9 1.49 2.86 4.53
CA ILE A 9 2.23 3.05 3.26
C ILE A 9 2.92 4.41 3.25
N PRO A 10 3.89 4.67 2.35
CA PRO A 10 4.44 6.02 2.18
C PRO A 10 3.33 6.99 1.74
N ALA A 11 3.25 8.14 2.40
CA ALA A 11 2.27 9.19 2.11
C ALA A 11 2.46 9.80 0.71
N ARG A 12 3.70 9.79 0.23
CA ARG A 12 4.13 10.30 -1.07
C ARG A 12 5.37 9.55 -1.53
N GLU A 13 5.76 9.73 -2.79
CA GLU A 13 6.96 9.10 -3.34
C GLU A 13 8.23 9.59 -2.62
N GLN A 14 8.39 10.91 -2.51
CA GLN A 14 9.50 11.56 -1.79
C GLN A 14 9.14 11.74 -0.32
N HIS A 15 9.04 10.63 0.41
CA HIS A 15 8.56 10.60 1.79
C HIS A 15 9.58 11.05 2.84
N GLY A 16 10.82 11.38 2.45
CA GLY A 16 11.83 11.93 3.36
C GLY A 16 12.22 11.01 4.53
N GLY A 17 11.89 9.72 4.46
CA GLY A 17 12.06 8.76 5.55
C GLY A 17 11.07 8.89 6.72
N LEU A 18 10.08 9.78 6.63
CA LEU A 18 9.17 10.08 7.75
C LEU A 18 7.69 10.05 7.36
N ASP A 19 7.36 10.40 6.12
CA ASP A 19 5.96 10.61 5.72
C ASP A 19 5.27 9.31 5.37
N SER A 20 4.53 8.74 6.33
CA SER A 20 3.62 7.62 6.12
C SER A 20 2.16 8.04 6.30
N ILE A 21 1.25 7.25 5.73
CA ILE A 21 -0.18 7.27 6.02
C ILE A 21 -0.64 5.87 6.37
N THR A 22 -1.63 5.78 7.26
CA THR A 22 -2.34 4.53 7.55
C THR A 22 -3.69 4.56 6.87
N VAL A 23 -3.98 3.50 6.11
CA VAL A 23 -5.17 3.41 5.25
C VAL A 23 -5.88 2.09 5.46
N THR A 24 -7.21 2.10 5.42
CA THR A 24 -8.03 0.88 5.40
C THR A 24 -8.51 0.65 3.97
N LEU A 25 -8.26 -0.56 3.46
CA LEU A 25 -8.51 -0.90 2.06
C LEU A 25 -9.30 -2.21 1.99
N PRO A 26 -10.18 -2.37 0.99
CA PRO A 26 -10.58 -3.69 0.50
C PRO A 26 -9.34 -4.53 0.21
N TRP A 27 -9.27 -5.73 0.79
CA TRP A 27 -8.08 -6.58 0.73
C TRP A 27 -8.07 -7.47 -0.52
N VAL A 28 -8.22 -6.83 -1.67
CA VAL A 28 -8.27 -7.45 -2.99
C VAL A 28 -7.31 -6.73 -3.94
N CYS A 29 -6.69 -7.48 -4.83
CA CYS A 29 -5.81 -6.97 -5.87
C CYS A 29 -6.60 -6.08 -6.80
N ARG A 30 -6.15 -4.83 -6.98
CA ARG A 30 -6.82 -3.84 -7.83
C ARG A 30 -6.94 -4.25 -9.31
N GLN A 31 -6.08 -5.16 -9.78
CA GLN A 31 -6.04 -5.57 -11.18
C GLN A 31 -7.02 -6.71 -11.50
N CYS A 32 -7.22 -7.67 -10.59
CA CYS A 32 -8.01 -8.87 -10.87
C CYS A 32 -9.05 -9.23 -9.80
N GLY A 33 -9.09 -8.51 -8.67
CA GLY A 33 -10.04 -8.75 -7.58
C GLY A 33 -9.72 -9.96 -6.69
N ALA A 34 -8.66 -10.72 -6.98
CA ALA A 34 -8.21 -11.81 -6.11
C ALA A 34 -7.70 -11.28 -4.76
N PRO A 35 -7.70 -12.07 -3.66
CA PRO A 35 -7.20 -11.60 -2.36
C PRO A 35 -5.75 -11.10 -2.43
N ARG A 36 -5.46 -9.99 -1.73
CA ARG A 36 -4.07 -9.55 -1.50
C ARG A 36 -3.35 -10.52 -0.56
N GLY A 37 -2.02 -10.55 -0.65
CA GLY A 37 -1.19 -11.34 0.26
C GLY A 37 -1.19 -10.79 1.68
N GLU A 38 -0.54 -11.50 2.60
CA GLU A 38 -0.37 -11.03 3.98
C GLU A 38 0.59 -9.82 4.03
N PRO A 39 0.22 -8.73 4.73
CA PRO A 39 1.12 -7.61 4.97
C PRO A 39 2.35 -8.05 5.76
N TYR A 40 3.51 -7.51 5.40
CA TYR A 40 4.76 -7.66 6.14
C TYR A 40 5.52 -6.34 6.15
N ARG A 41 6.40 -6.17 7.15
CA ARG A 41 7.19 -4.96 7.30
C ARG A 41 8.29 -4.90 6.24
N ILE A 42 8.40 -3.76 5.57
CA ILE A 42 9.44 -3.48 4.56
C ILE A 42 9.97 -2.06 4.72
N TRP A 43 11.17 -1.82 4.18
CA TRP A 43 11.75 -0.48 4.05
C TRP A 43 11.42 0.11 2.67
N SER A 44 10.70 1.23 2.66
CA SER A 44 10.59 2.10 1.49
C SER A 44 11.74 3.11 1.50
N TRP A 45 12.29 3.37 0.32
CA TRP A 45 13.50 4.17 0.16
C TRP A 45 13.23 5.43 -0.67
N ASP A 46 13.68 6.56 -0.13
CA ASP A 46 13.74 7.86 -0.81
C ASP A 46 15.20 8.32 -0.78
N GLY A 47 15.96 7.93 -1.81
CA GLY A 47 17.42 8.03 -1.82
C GLY A 47 18.05 7.19 -0.70
N SER A 48 18.81 7.82 0.20
CA SER A 48 19.41 7.17 1.38
C SER A 48 18.48 7.12 2.60
N ARG A 49 17.28 7.70 2.50
CA ARG A 49 16.32 7.77 3.61
C ARG A 49 15.41 6.55 3.58
N GLN A 50 15.13 6.01 4.75
CA GLN A 50 14.33 4.79 4.93
C GLN A 50 13.06 5.10 5.70
N LEU A 51 11.94 4.51 5.29
CA LEU A 51 10.68 4.54 6.00
C LEU A 51 10.16 3.10 6.15
N ALA A 52 9.89 2.69 7.39
CA ALA A 52 9.28 1.40 7.65
C ALA A 52 7.78 1.46 7.32
N VAL A 53 7.34 0.61 6.40
CA VAL A 53 5.95 0.53 5.92
C VAL A 53 5.55 -0.92 5.74
N ASP A 54 4.29 -1.15 5.36
CA ASP A 54 3.75 -2.47 5.11
C ASP A 54 3.73 -2.73 3.60
N GLY A 55 4.34 -3.84 3.20
CA GLY A 55 4.30 -4.37 1.84
C GLY A 55 3.56 -5.71 1.81
N TRP A 56 3.16 -6.15 0.62
CA TRP A 56 2.52 -7.45 0.43
C TRP A 56 2.86 -8.00 -0.95
N ASN A 57 2.81 -9.33 -1.07
CA ASN A 57 2.97 -10.01 -2.36
C ASN A 57 1.65 -10.69 -2.72
N ASN A 58 1.04 -10.29 -3.83
CA ASN A 58 -0.22 -10.87 -4.24
C ASN A 58 -0.03 -12.29 -4.78
N PRO A 59 -0.78 -13.30 -4.28
CA PRO A 59 -0.72 -14.66 -4.82
C PRO A 59 -1.06 -14.76 -6.31
N CYS A 60 -1.82 -13.80 -6.83
CA CYS A 60 -2.14 -13.70 -8.26
C CYS A 60 -0.96 -13.26 -9.14
N GLY A 61 0.17 -12.84 -8.55
CA GLY A 61 1.38 -12.41 -9.26
C GLY A 61 1.42 -10.95 -9.70
N HIS A 62 0.31 -10.21 -9.59
CA HIS A 62 0.30 -8.78 -9.90
C HIS A 62 0.98 -7.95 -8.81
N VAL A 63 1.90 -7.07 -9.21
CA VAL A 63 2.52 -6.07 -8.34
C VAL A 63 1.62 -4.84 -8.25
N GLU A 64 1.40 -4.35 -7.04
CA GLU A 64 0.67 -3.11 -6.78
C GLU A 64 1.64 -2.05 -6.28
N LEU A 65 1.65 -0.89 -6.93
CA LEU A 65 2.50 0.22 -6.52
C LEU A 65 1.80 1.07 -5.46
N TYR A 66 2.54 1.56 -4.46
CA TYR A 66 1.97 2.46 -3.44
C TYR A 66 1.34 3.73 -4.04
N CYS A 67 1.83 4.21 -5.19
CA CYS A 67 1.24 5.36 -5.87
C CYS A 67 -0.16 5.08 -6.41
N GLU A 68 -0.44 3.84 -6.81
CA GLU A 68 -1.76 3.43 -7.28
C GLU A 68 -2.71 3.25 -6.09
N VAL A 69 -2.23 2.62 -5.02
CA VAL A 69 -2.99 2.50 -3.77
C VAL A 69 -3.38 3.88 -3.22
N ARG A 70 -2.49 4.87 -3.31
CA ARG A 70 -2.78 6.26 -2.93
C ARG A 70 -3.86 6.91 -3.81
N ARG A 71 -3.91 6.60 -5.10
CA ARG A 71 -4.98 7.11 -5.97
C ARG A 71 -6.32 6.50 -5.60
N ASP A 72 -6.32 5.19 -5.34
CA ASP A 72 -7.54 4.47 -4.98
C ASP A 72 -8.17 5.03 -3.68
N ILE A 73 -7.37 5.52 -2.71
CA ILE A 73 -7.90 6.16 -1.49
C ILE A 73 -8.36 7.61 -1.72
N GLU A 74 -7.72 8.36 -2.62
CA GLU A 74 -8.13 9.74 -2.95
C GLU A 74 -9.48 9.74 -3.69
N GLU A 75 -9.73 8.76 -4.56
CA GLU A 75 -11.01 8.61 -5.27
C GLU A 75 -12.17 8.15 -4.37
N VAL A 76 -11.86 7.59 -3.19
CA VAL A 76 -12.84 7.05 -2.24
C VAL A 76 -13.20 8.08 -1.13
N GLN A 77 -12.49 9.21 -1.03
CA GLN A 77 -12.84 10.27 -0.09
C GLN A 77 -13.97 11.16 -0.66
N PRO A 78 -15.10 11.34 0.07
CA PRO A 78 -16.20 12.20 -0.36
C PRO A 78 -15.84 13.69 -0.36
#